data_AF-A0A2E2TMY5-F1
#
_entry.id   AF-A0A2E2TMY5-F1
#
_cell.length_a   1.000
_cell.length_b   1.000
_cell.length_c   1.000
_cell.angle_alpha   90.00
_cell.angle_beta   90.00
_cell.angle_gamma   90.00
#
_symmetry.space_group_name_H-M   'P 1'
#
loop_
_entity.id
_entity.type
_entity.pdbx_description
1 polymer ?
#
loop_
_entity_poly.entity_id
_entity_poly.type
_entity_poly.pdbx_seq_one_letter_code
_entity_poly.pdbx_strand_id
1 'polypeptide(L)'
;MKWIFDWLINLFGKKDIARDTDESFFRPILFLFPNILKESVSSETDVKDWQKDYLSKNKNIEKYIFNACEALQVCGISYTKYKKELKRYSDEELNKGAGEIVGRNFEIEARLMLRRMLELYVESWHFKEIKNDKETIFRHYFLLRNLKAFYSRKTNTKDFCDFDLEFDTKAISEIRTALNNLSVQNPFYLTNNKDPNKDSDVKKLFKHFRDLLVEAMPKMTDGLREMVGESYQLYAETSEVVHGFSGGPNFNLRNYHQEITALYARSAVLASNILKYLVVIGDNQISNTEIKEAINGLRTDDLPHSFMFEVGDKVLVLGQIKAEITEISQSKYGCKKYKVKYNDKREDWSWSFEREWFLLKELTKL
;
A
#
# COMPACT_ATOMS: atom_id res chain seq x y z
N MET A 1 -23.80 6.15 19.27
CA MET A 1 -24.03 6.63 17.89
C MET A 1 -23.69 8.12 17.73
N LYS A 2 -24.27 9.06 18.50
CA LYS A 2 -23.75 10.46 18.59
C LYS A 2 -22.26 10.55 18.95
N TRP A 3 -21.78 9.58 19.74
CA TRP A 3 -20.40 9.47 20.20
C TRP A 3 -19.33 9.35 19.10
N ILE A 4 -19.60 8.72 17.95
CA ILE A 4 -18.58 8.62 16.87
C ILE A 4 -18.40 9.97 16.20
N PHE A 5 -19.50 10.68 15.95
CA PHE A 5 -19.48 12.03 15.37
C PHE A 5 -18.88 13.05 16.35
N ASP A 6 -19.28 12.99 17.63
CA ASP A 6 -18.70 13.82 18.71
C ASP A 6 -17.21 13.50 18.95
N TRP A 7 -16.79 12.24 18.76
CA TRP A 7 -15.39 11.83 18.84
C TRP A 7 -14.56 12.31 17.65
N LEU A 8 -15.09 12.24 16.42
CA LEU A 8 -14.45 12.77 15.21
C LEU A 8 -14.31 14.30 15.24
N ILE A 9 -15.36 15.02 15.67
CA ILE A 9 -15.31 16.48 15.87
C ILE A 9 -14.26 16.86 16.93
N ASN A 10 -14.12 16.06 18.00
CA ASN A 10 -13.07 16.30 19.00
C ASN A 10 -11.66 15.92 18.54
N LEU A 11 -11.51 14.93 17.65
CA LEU A 11 -10.20 14.50 17.11
C LEU A 11 -9.61 15.53 16.13
N PHE A 12 -10.47 16.15 15.32
CA PHE A 12 -10.07 17.09 14.26
C PHE A 12 -10.34 18.57 14.61
N GLY A 13 -11.08 18.85 15.69
CA GLY A 13 -11.50 20.20 16.08
C GLY A 13 -10.70 20.86 17.21
N LYS A 14 -9.82 20.14 17.93
CA LYS A 14 -9.01 20.73 19.01
C LYS A 14 -7.55 20.90 18.60
N LYS A 15 -7.15 22.17 18.41
CA LYS A 15 -5.77 22.61 18.68
C LYS A 15 -5.49 22.33 20.16
N ASP A 16 -4.31 21.79 20.44
CA ASP A 16 -3.75 21.46 21.77
C ASP A 16 -4.23 20.15 22.40
N ILE A 17 -3.42 19.10 22.21
CA ILE A 17 -2.48 18.54 23.20
C ILE A 17 -1.72 17.44 22.44
N ALA A 18 -0.40 17.33 22.64
CA ALA A 18 0.46 16.25 22.17
C ALA A 18 0.07 14.87 22.77
N ARG A 19 -1.16 14.42 22.48
CA ARG A 19 -1.60 13.03 22.62
C ARG A 19 -1.14 12.32 21.36
N ASP A 20 -0.28 11.33 21.56
CA ASP A 20 0.30 10.40 20.58
C ASP A 20 -0.35 10.53 19.18
N THR A 21 0.17 11.44 18.35
CA THR A 21 -0.30 11.73 16.98
C THR A 21 -0.41 10.45 16.14
N ASP A 22 0.34 9.42 16.53
CA ASP A 22 0.29 8.06 16.02
C ASP A 22 -1.09 7.39 16.23
N GLU A 23 -1.68 7.44 17.43
CA GLU A 23 -2.96 6.75 17.68
C GLU A 23 -4.14 7.43 17.00
N SER A 24 -4.15 8.75 16.90
CA SER A 24 -5.23 9.50 16.26
C SER A 24 -5.20 9.41 14.73
N PHE A 25 -4.02 9.19 14.13
CA PHE A 25 -3.87 9.06 12.68
C PHE A 25 -4.02 7.61 12.20
N PHE A 26 -3.26 6.66 12.77
CA PHE A 26 -3.23 5.29 12.26
C PHE A 26 -4.49 4.49 12.59
N ARG A 27 -5.03 4.64 13.81
CA ARG A 27 -6.10 3.78 14.31
C ARG A 27 -7.41 3.93 13.52
N PRO A 28 -7.90 5.15 13.21
CA PRO A 28 -9.12 5.28 12.43
C PRO A 28 -8.99 4.66 11.04
N ILE A 29 -7.87 4.92 10.38
CA ILE A 29 -7.62 4.56 8.97
C ILE A 29 -7.34 3.06 8.79
N LEU A 30 -6.51 2.47 9.66
CA LEU A 30 -6.06 1.08 9.50
C LEU A 30 -6.92 0.05 10.25
N PHE A 31 -7.78 0.49 11.19
CA PHE A 31 -8.60 -0.42 11.99
C PHE A 31 -10.07 -0.08 12.00
N LEU A 32 -10.44 1.13 12.47
CA LEU A 32 -11.83 1.47 12.75
C LEU A 32 -12.68 1.48 11.48
N PHE A 33 -12.31 2.30 10.49
CA PHE A 33 -13.08 2.41 9.25
C PHE A 33 -13.06 1.12 8.43
N PRO A 34 -11.90 0.42 8.25
CA PRO A 34 -11.92 -0.88 7.60
C PRO A 34 -12.86 -1.87 8.28
N ASN A 35 -12.88 -1.94 9.62
CA ASN A 35 -13.73 -2.89 10.33
C ASN A 35 -15.22 -2.61 10.10
N ILE A 36 -15.64 -1.35 10.32
CA ILE A 36 -17.04 -0.94 10.12
C ILE A 36 -17.45 -1.12 8.66
N LEU A 37 -16.56 -0.81 7.71
CA LEU A 37 -16.85 -0.94 6.29
C LEU A 37 -17.04 -2.41 5.89
N LYS A 38 -16.23 -3.35 6.40
CA LYS A 38 -16.43 -4.79 6.16
C LYS A 38 -17.79 -5.27 6.69
N GLU A 39 -18.11 -4.90 7.92
CA GLU A 39 -19.39 -5.26 8.55
C GLU A 39 -20.59 -4.67 7.80
N SER A 40 -20.40 -3.54 7.11
CA SER A 40 -21.45 -2.86 6.35
C SER A 40 -21.73 -3.48 4.97
N VAL A 41 -20.82 -4.31 4.45
CA VAL A 41 -20.92 -4.91 3.10
C VAL A 41 -20.94 -6.44 3.11
N SER A 42 -20.78 -7.09 4.27
CA SER A 42 -20.63 -8.55 4.32
C SER A 42 -21.21 -9.15 5.60
N SER A 43 -21.86 -10.30 5.47
CA SER A 43 -22.18 -11.18 6.59
C SER A 43 -21.17 -12.32 6.72
N GLU A 44 -21.15 -13.01 7.86
CA GLU A 44 -20.33 -14.23 8.01
C GLU A 44 -20.66 -15.30 6.97
N THR A 45 -21.92 -15.38 6.54
CA THR A 45 -22.36 -16.31 5.50
C THR A 45 -21.74 -15.95 4.16
N ASP A 46 -21.77 -14.67 3.78
CA ASP A 46 -21.15 -14.19 2.54
C ASP A 46 -19.66 -14.54 2.51
N VAL A 47 -18.95 -14.32 3.61
CA VAL A 47 -17.51 -14.63 3.73
C VAL A 47 -17.26 -16.13 3.56
N LYS A 48 -18.06 -17.00 4.19
CA LYS A 48 -17.95 -18.46 4.04
C LYS A 48 -18.21 -18.91 2.60
N ASP A 49 -19.14 -18.26 1.91
CA ASP A 49 -19.43 -18.55 0.51
C ASP A 49 -18.26 -18.15 -0.40
N TRP A 50 -17.66 -16.97 -0.18
CA TRP A 50 -16.51 -16.51 -0.96
C TRP A 50 -15.27 -17.40 -0.84
N GLN A 51 -15.04 -18.02 0.33
CA GLN A 51 -13.91 -18.92 0.57
C GLN A 51 -13.98 -20.19 -0.28
N LYS A 52 -15.18 -20.62 -0.67
CA LYS A 52 -15.41 -21.82 -1.50
C LYS A 52 -15.65 -21.47 -2.97
N ASP A 53 -15.93 -20.21 -3.27
CA ASP A 53 -16.33 -19.73 -4.59
C ASP A 53 -15.13 -19.35 -5.48
N TYR A 54 -14.45 -20.37 -5.99
CA TYR A 54 -13.40 -20.17 -6.99
C TYR A 54 -13.94 -19.75 -8.38
N LEU A 55 -15.25 -19.88 -8.61
CA LEU A 55 -15.91 -19.43 -9.84
C LEU A 55 -16.46 -18.00 -9.74
N SER A 56 -16.23 -17.32 -8.61
CA SER A 56 -16.55 -15.90 -8.40
C SER A 56 -18.01 -15.56 -8.75
N LYS A 57 -18.95 -16.42 -8.34
CA LYS A 57 -20.39 -16.27 -8.57
C LYS A 57 -21.07 -15.36 -7.55
N ASN A 58 -20.44 -15.10 -6.41
CA ASN A 58 -21.09 -14.45 -5.27
C ASN A 58 -20.50 -13.06 -4.99
N LYS A 59 -21.31 -12.01 -5.19
CA LYS A 59 -21.13 -10.64 -4.67
C LYS A 59 -19.68 -10.12 -4.72
N ASN A 60 -19.13 -9.99 -5.93
CA ASN A 60 -17.72 -9.73 -6.16
C ASN A 60 -17.30 -8.31 -5.75
N ILE A 61 -18.18 -7.30 -5.88
CA ILE A 61 -17.88 -5.95 -5.35
C ILE A 61 -17.70 -6.00 -3.82
N GLU A 62 -18.61 -6.65 -3.10
CA GLU A 62 -18.53 -6.80 -1.64
C GLU A 62 -17.28 -7.58 -1.23
N LYS A 63 -16.98 -8.70 -1.92
CA LYS A 63 -15.76 -9.49 -1.75
C LYS A 63 -14.50 -8.65 -1.93
N TYR A 64 -14.48 -7.76 -2.93
CA TYR A 64 -13.34 -6.87 -3.16
C TYR A 64 -13.16 -5.87 -2.02
N ILE A 65 -14.24 -5.22 -1.58
CA ILE A 65 -14.20 -4.27 -0.45
C ILE A 65 -13.73 -4.98 0.82
N PHE A 66 -14.24 -6.18 1.10
CA PHE A 66 -13.83 -6.99 2.23
C PHE A 66 -12.32 -7.28 2.20
N ASN A 67 -11.82 -7.83 1.09
CA ASN A 67 -10.41 -8.18 0.92
C ASN A 67 -9.49 -6.94 1.01
N ALA A 68 -9.94 -5.80 0.48
CA ALA A 68 -9.20 -4.55 0.57
C ALA A 68 -9.09 -4.08 2.03
N CYS A 69 -10.20 -4.09 2.77
CA CYS A 69 -10.20 -3.76 4.20
C CYS A 69 -9.35 -4.71 5.04
N GLU A 70 -9.34 -6.01 4.74
CA GLU A 70 -8.43 -6.96 5.41
C GLU A 70 -6.97 -6.60 5.16
N ALA A 71 -6.60 -6.22 3.94
CA ALA A 71 -5.24 -5.78 3.65
C ALA A 71 -4.85 -4.51 4.44
N LEU A 72 -5.78 -3.55 4.61
CA LEU A 72 -5.56 -2.38 5.46
C LEU A 72 -5.33 -2.77 6.94
N GLN A 73 -6.14 -3.71 7.45
CA GLN A 73 -6.02 -4.19 8.83
C GLN A 73 -4.73 -4.97 9.07
N VAL A 74 -4.25 -5.75 8.11
CA VAL A 74 -2.94 -6.43 8.19
C VAL A 74 -1.81 -5.41 8.32
N CYS A 75 -1.86 -4.30 7.57
CA CYS A 75 -0.91 -3.20 7.75
C CYS A 75 -1.00 -2.58 9.15
N GLY A 76 -2.22 -2.38 9.68
CA GLY A 76 -2.41 -1.92 11.05
C GLY A 76 -1.84 -2.88 12.11
N ILE A 77 -2.03 -4.19 11.93
CA ILE A 77 -1.49 -5.22 12.82
C ILE A 77 0.05 -5.18 12.80
N SER A 78 0.64 -5.07 11.62
CA SER A 78 2.09 -4.92 11.43
C SER A 78 2.64 -3.69 12.16
N TYR A 79 1.96 -2.54 12.04
CA TYR A 79 2.31 -1.33 12.78
C TYR A 79 2.17 -1.50 14.31
N THR A 80 1.15 -2.21 14.77
CA THR A 80 0.94 -2.48 16.20
C THR A 80 2.04 -3.38 16.76
N LYS A 81 2.46 -4.39 15.99
CA LYS A 81 3.59 -5.26 16.31
C LYS A 81 4.87 -4.42 16.45
N TYR A 82 5.14 -3.53 15.50
CA TYR A 82 6.25 -2.57 15.59
C TYR A 82 6.19 -1.74 16.90
N LYS A 83 5.04 -1.12 17.23
CA LYS A 83 4.91 -0.31 18.46
C LYS A 83 5.13 -1.14 19.74
N LYS A 84 4.64 -2.37 19.79
CA LYS A 84 4.68 -3.21 21.01
C LYS A 84 6.02 -3.93 21.20
N GLU A 85 6.59 -4.43 20.12
CA GLU A 85 7.71 -5.36 20.16
C GLU A 85 9.04 -4.68 19.85
N LEU A 86 9.05 -3.74 18.89
CA LEU A 86 10.30 -3.18 18.38
C LEU A 86 10.61 -1.78 18.88
N LYS A 87 9.59 -0.92 19.08
CA LYS A 87 9.76 0.47 19.57
C LYS A 87 10.41 0.56 20.96
N ARG A 88 10.54 -0.56 21.68
CA ARG A 88 11.19 -0.64 22.99
C ARG A 88 12.73 -0.71 22.92
N TYR A 89 13.29 -1.05 21.77
CA TYR A 89 14.74 -1.04 21.56
C TYR A 89 15.17 0.35 21.13
N SER A 90 16.37 0.76 21.51
CA SER A 90 16.99 1.97 20.96
C SER A 90 17.47 1.74 19.53
N ASP A 91 17.59 2.82 18.74
CA ASP A 91 18.19 2.74 17.40
C ASP A 91 19.59 2.10 17.49
N GLU A 92 20.40 2.41 18.52
CA GLU A 92 21.73 1.82 18.71
C GLU A 92 21.70 0.28 18.89
N GLU A 93 20.74 -0.24 19.65
CA GLU A 93 20.56 -1.68 19.84
C GLU A 93 20.13 -2.37 18.55
N LEU A 94 19.25 -1.73 17.77
CA LEU A 94 18.79 -2.22 16.48
C LEU A 94 19.90 -2.19 15.40
N ASN A 95 21.04 -1.58 15.72
CA ASN A 95 22.15 -1.40 14.79
C ASN A 95 23.35 -2.30 15.08
N LYS A 96 23.23 -3.24 16.03
CA LYS A 96 24.34 -4.10 16.45
C LYS A 96 23.88 -5.52 16.72
N GLY A 97 24.69 -6.50 16.31
CA GLY A 97 24.51 -7.91 16.64
C GLY A 97 23.13 -8.44 16.24
N ALA A 98 22.45 -9.09 17.19
CA ALA A 98 21.12 -9.67 16.94
C ALA A 98 20.03 -8.60 16.68
N GLY A 99 20.19 -7.38 17.21
CA GLY A 99 19.24 -6.29 16.99
C GLY A 99 19.14 -5.89 15.52
N GLU A 100 20.24 -6.00 14.77
CA GLU A 100 20.28 -5.73 13.32
C GLU A 100 19.34 -6.65 12.54
N ILE A 101 19.36 -7.95 12.86
CA ILE A 101 18.50 -8.95 12.21
C ILE A 101 17.02 -8.66 12.52
N VAL A 102 16.73 -8.31 13.77
CA VAL A 102 15.36 -7.96 14.18
C VAL A 102 14.88 -6.70 13.48
N GLY A 103 15.69 -5.63 13.48
CA GLY A 103 15.38 -4.37 12.79
C GLY A 103 15.12 -4.57 11.29
N ARG A 104 15.98 -5.35 10.61
CA ARG A 104 15.80 -5.68 9.19
C ARG A 104 14.48 -6.38 8.90
N ASN A 105 14.06 -7.34 9.72
CA ASN A 105 12.82 -8.06 9.49
C ASN A 105 11.58 -7.15 9.54
N PHE A 106 11.55 -6.21 10.48
CA PHE A 106 10.46 -5.24 10.59
C PHE A 106 10.50 -4.17 9.49
N GLU A 107 11.69 -3.81 9.01
CA GLU A 107 11.84 -2.92 7.85
C GLU A 107 11.31 -3.58 6.58
N ILE A 108 11.66 -4.83 6.34
CA ILE A 108 11.13 -5.65 5.26
C ILE A 108 9.60 -5.73 5.36
N GLU A 109 9.07 -6.01 6.55
CA GLU A 109 7.62 -6.09 6.79
C GLU A 109 6.93 -4.76 6.44
N ALA A 110 7.46 -3.63 6.93
CA ALA A 110 6.92 -2.30 6.65
C ALA A 110 6.98 -1.93 5.15
N ARG A 111 8.07 -2.29 4.45
CA ARG A 111 8.19 -2.08 2.99
C ARG A 111 7.20 -2.94 2.21
N LEU A 112 7.01 -4.20 2.61
CA LEU A 112 6.02 -5.08 2.01
C LEU A 112 4.59 -4.56 2.22
N MET A 113 4.30 -3.99 3.39
CA MET A 113 3.02 -3.33 3.65
C MET A 113 2.83 -2.12 2.74
N LEU A 114 3.83 -1.24 2.64
CA LEU A 114 3.77 -0.07 1.75
C LEU A 114 3.58 -0.48 0.29
N ARG A 115 4.32 -1.50 -0.18
CA ARG A 115 4.17 -2.08 -1.50
C ARG A 115 2.75 -2.55 -1.75
N ARG A 116 2.18 -3.32 -0.82
CA ARG A 116 0.80 -3.82 -0.93
C ARG A 116 -0.22 -2.70 -0.95
N MET A 117 -0.04 -1.67 -0.12
CA MET A 117 -0.93 -0.49 -0.09
C MET A 117 -0.85 0.30 -1.39
N LEU A 118 0.34 0.46 -1.98
CA LEU A 118 0.52 1.14 -3.26
C LEU A 118 -0.17 0.39 -4.41
N GLU A 119 -0.01 -0.93 -4.47
CA GLU A 119 -0.70 -1.78 -5.45
C GLU A 119 -2.23 -1.68 -5.31
N LEU A 120 -2.74 -1.80 -4.08
CA LEU A 120 -4.17 -1.70 -3.80
C LEU A 120 -4.73 -0.30 -4.06
N TYR A 121 -3.96 0.75 -3.80
CA TYR A 121 -4.34 2.12 -4.11
C TYR A 121 -4.50 2.34 -5.61
N VAL A 122 -3.54 1.90 -6.43
CA VAL A 122 -3.64 2.01 -7.90
C VAL A 122 -4.77 1.15 -8.43
N GLU A 123 -4.92 -0.08 -7.93
CA GLU A 123 -6.00 -0.99 -8.33
C GLU A 123 -7.39 -0.42 -8.01
N SER A 124 -7.60 0.05 -6.77
CA SER A 124 -8.86 0.70 -6.36
C SER A 124 -9.12 1.99 -7.12
N TRP A 125 -8.07 2.75 -7.47
CA TRP A 125 -8.20 3.91 -8.33
C TRP A 125 -8.77 3.54 -9.70
N HIS A 126 -8.30 2.47 -10.34
CA HIS A 126 -8.85 2.03 -11.63
C HIS A 126 -10.28 1.50 -11.49
N PHE A 127 -10.55 0.74 -10.43
CA PHE A 127 -11.90 0.19 -10.21
C PHE A 127 -12.95 1.27 -9.95
N LYS A 128 -12.62 2.36 -9.24
CA LYS A 128 -13.60 3.45 -9.01
C LYS A 128 -14.00 4.17 -10.31
N GLU A 129 -13.17 4.14 -11.34
CA GLU A 129 -13.46 4.81 -12.63
C GLU A 129 -14.48 4.04 -13.47
N ILE A 130 -14.74 2.77 -13.14
CA ILE A 130 -15.74 1.96 -13.82
C ILE A 130 -17.14 2.45 -13.45
N LYS A 131 -17.93 2.83 -14.45
CA LYS A 131 -19.29 3.34 -14.25
C LYS A 131 -20.38 2.29 -14.45
N ASN A 132 -20.18 1.39 -15.42
CA ASN A 132 -21.16 0.39 -15.86
C ASN A 132 -20.60 -1.03 -15.66
N ASP A 133 -21.49 -2.02 -15.52
CA ASP A 133 -21.16 -3.45 -15.45
C ASP A 133 -20.09 -3.82 -14.39
N LYS A 134 -19.99 -3.03 -13.31
CA LYS A 134 -18.98 -3.19 -12.25
C LYS A 134 -18.89 -4.64 -11.77
N GLU A 135 -20.02 -5.24 -11.38
CA GLU A 135 -20.06 -6.60 -10.84
C GLU A 135 -19.51 -7.64 -11.82
N THR A 136 -19.84 -7.52 -13.11
CA THR A 136 -19.31 -8.37 -14.18
C THR A 136 -17.80 -8.19 -14.33
N ILE A 137 -17.31 -6.95 -14.26
CA ILE A 137 -15.87 -6.67 -14.36
C ILE A 137 -15.10 -7.21 -13.14
N PHE A 138 -15.66 -7.08 -11.93
CA PHE A 138 -15.08 -7.67 -10.71
C PHE A 138 -15.07 -9.20 -10.78
N ARG A 139 -16.17 -9.81 -11.24
CA ARG A 139 -16.23 -11.26 -11.48
C ARG A 139 -15.16 -11.72 -12.46
N HIS A 140 -15.01 -11.04 -13.58
CA HIS A 140 -13.97 -11.33 -14.57
C HIS A 140 -12.56 -11.24 -13.97
N TYR A 141 -12.31 -10.17 -13.22
CA TYR A 141 -11.04 -9.96 -12.53
C TYR A 141 -10.72 -11.10 -11.56
N PHE A 142 -11.67 -11.53 -10.72
CA PHE A 142 -11.45 -12.64 -9.79
C PHE A 142 -11.29 -13.99 -10.50
N LEU A 143 -12.05 -14.26 -11.56
CA LEU A 143 -11.88 -15.47 -12.38
C LEU A 143 -10.46 -15.55 -12.95
N LEU A 144 -9.93 -14.46 -13.50
CA LEU A 144 -8.55 -14.43 -14.02
C LEU A 144 -7.50 -14.60 -12.92
N ARG A 145 -7.72 -14.03 -11.73
CA ARG A 145 -6.82 -14.24 -10.59
C ARG A 145 -6.80 -15.70 -10.14
N ASN A 146 -7.98 -16.31 -10.06
CA ASN A 146 -8.11 -17.72 -9.72
C ASN A 146 -7.46 -18.60 -10.78
N LEU A 147 -7.71 -18.33 -12.07
CA LEU A 147 -7.06 -19.03 -13.19
C LEU A 147 -5.54 -19.02 -13.05
N LYS A 148 -4.95 -17.83 -12.83
CA LYS A 148 -3.50 -17.70 -12.64
C LYS A 148 -3.00 -18.49 -11.43
N ALA A 149 -3.72 -18.46 -10.30
CA ALA A 149 -3.35 -19.18 -9.09
C ALA A 149 -3.38 -20.71 -9.27
N PHE A 150 -4.47 -21.27 -9.80
CA PHE A 150 -4.58 -22.71 -10.08
C PHE A 150 -3.56 -23.16 -11.12
N TYR A 151 -3.34 -22.35 -12.16
CA TYR A 151 -2.35 -22.65 -13.19
C TYR A 151 -0.93 -22.71 -12.61
N SER A 152 -0.53 -21.70 -11.84
CA SER A 152 0.77 -21.68 -11.16
C SER A 152 0.96 -22.86 -10.21
N ARG A 153 -0.05 -23.21 -9.42
CA ARG A 153 0.02 -24.37 -8.52
C ARG A 153 0.19 -25.67 -9.29
N LYS A 154 -0.65 -25.91 -10.31
CA LYS A 154 -0.54 -27.08 -11.19
C LYS A 154 0.85 -27.19 -11.83
N THR A 155 1.36 -26.11 -12.43
CA THR A 155 2.69 -26.10 -13.06
C THR A 155 3.78 -26.40 -12.05
N ASN A 156 3.77 -25.75 -10.88
CA ASN A 156 4.79 -25.97 -9.86
C ASN A 156 4.77 -27.41 -9.33
N THR A 157 3.60 -27.98 -9.04
CA THR A 157 3.51 -29.37 -8.56
C THR A 157 3.99 -30.35 -9.62
N LYS A 158 3.67 -30.10 -10.90
CA LYS A 158 4.20 -30.92 -11.98
C LYS A 158 5.73 -30.81 -12.11
N ASP A 159 6.27 -29.60 -12.07
CA ASP A 159 7.69 -29.34 -12.31
C ASP A 159 8.59 -29.76 -11.13
N PHE A 160 8.10 -29.65 -9.90
CA PHE A 160 8.91 -29.88 -8.69
C PHE A 160 8.53 -31.13 -7.90
N CYS A 161 7.35 -31.71 -8.16
CA CYS A 161 6.86 -32.87 -7.42
C CYS A 161 6.47 -34.05 -8.32
N ASP A 162 6.52 -33.92 -9.64
CA ASP A 162 6.23 -34.97 -10.62
C ASP A 162 4.85 -35.65 -10.47
N PHE A 163 3.82 -34.92 -10.02
CA PHE A 163 2.45 -35.43 -10.04
C PHE A 163 1.40 -34.37 -10.43
N ASP A 164 0.29 -34.84 -10.98
CA ASP A 164 -0.80 -34.00 -11.46
C ASP A 164 -1.82 -33.69 -10.36
N LEU A 165 -2.32 -32.45 -10.36
CA LEU A 165 -3.44 -32.02 -9.53
C LEU A 165 -4.74 -32.06 -10.36
N GLU A 166 -5.51 -33.15 -10.20
CA GLU A 166 -6.78 -33.34 -10.91
C GLU A 166 -7.78 -32.22 -10.63
N PHE A 167 -7.92 -31.83 -9.36
CA PHE A 167 -8.78 -30.73 -8.96
C PHE A 167 -8.42 -29.42 -9.67
N ASP A 168 -7.13 -29.08 -9.73
CA ASP A 168 -6.67 -27.85 -10.40
C ASP A 168 -6.93 -27.90 -11.90
N THR A 169 -6.73 -29.06 -12.51
CA THR A 169 -7.02 -29.26 -13.93
C THR A 169 -8.51 -29.03 -14.22
N LYS A 170 -9.39 -29.57 -13.37
CA LYS A 170 -10.84 -29.33 -13.47
C LYS A 170 -11.19 -27.86 -13.25
N ALA A 171 -10.66 -27.24 -12.19
CA ALA A 171 -10.93 -25.84 -11.86
C ALA A 171 -10.50 -24.89 -12.99
N ILE A 172 -9.32 -25.11 -13.59
CA ILE A 172 -8.84 -24.34 -14.75
C ILE A 172 -9.83 -24.41 -15.92
N SER A 173 -10.31 -25.60 -16.26
CA SER A 173 -11.26 -25.81 -17.36
C SER A 173 -12.60 -25.09 -17.12
N GLU A 174 -13.13 -25.19 -15.90
CA GLU A 174 -14.38 -24.54 -15.52
C GLU A 174 -14.26 -23.00 -15.50
N ILE A 175 -13.13 -22.47 -15.01
CA ILE A 175 -12.86 -21.04 -15.03
C ILE A 175 -12.76 -20.53 -16.47
N ARG A 176 -12.07 -21.24 -17.37
CA ARG A 176 -12.01 -20.88 -18.80
C ARG A 176 -13.40 -20.86 -19.43
N THR A 177 -14.22 -21.85 -19.13
CA THR A 177 -15.62 -21.90 -19.59
C THR A 177 -16.41 -20.69 -19.07
N ALA A 178 -16.25 -20.35 -17.79
CA ALA A 178 -16.91 -19.20 -17.19
C ALA A 178 -16.44 -17.87 -17.83
N LEU A 179 -15.14 -17.74 -18.12
CA LEU A 179 -14.58 -16.56 -18.80
C LEU A 179 -15.10 -16.41 -20.23
N ASN A 180 -15.19 -17.50 -21.00
CA ASN A 180 -15.72 -17.47 -22.36
C ASN A 180 -17.20 -17.06 -22.42
N ASN A 181 -17.95 -17.35 -21.36
CA ASN A 181 -19.36 -16.97 -21.23
C ASN A 181 -19.56 -15.56 -20.66
N LEU A 182 -18.48 -14.85 -20.32
CA LEU A 182 -18.55 -13.55 -19.65
C LEU A 182 -17.98 -12.46 -20.57
N SER A 183 -18.84 -11.57 -21.06
CA SER A 183 -18.41 -10.48 -21.93
C SER A 183 -17.95 -9.27 -21.11
N VAL A 184 -16.67 -8.93 -21.21
CA VAL A 184 -16.09 -7.69 -20.66
C VAL A 184 -15.26 -7.04 -21.74
N GLN A 185 -15.55 -5.77 -22.05
CA GLN A 185 -14.83 -5.00 -23.05
C GLN A 185 -13.71 -4.18 -22.42
N ASN A 186 -12.51 -4.26 -23.00
CA ASN A 186 -11.34 -3.44 -22.68
C ASN A 186 -11.05 -3.28 -21.17
N PRO A 187 -10.97 -4.37 -20.38
CA PRO A 187 -10.69 -4.25 -18.95
C PRO A 187 -9.28 -3.69 -18.71
N PHE A 188 -9.16 -2.72 -17.80
CA PHE A 188 -7.92 -1.99 -17.53
C PHE A 188 -6.75 -2.90 -17.11
N TYR A 189 -7.04 -4.01 -16.46
CA TYR A 189 -6.05 -4.92 -15.88
C TYR A 189 -5.47 -5.95 -16.86
N LEU A 190 -6.04 -6.12 -18.05
CA LEU A 190 -5.56 -7.12 -19.01
C LEU A 190 -4.41 -6.60 -19.88
N THR A 191 -3.42 -7.45 -20.09
CA THR A 191 -2.39 -7.25 -21.11
C THR A 191 -3.01 -7.46 -22.50
N ASN A 192 -2.68 -6.57 -23.44
CA ASN A 192 -3.16 -6.68 -24.81
C ASN A 192 -2.75 -8.00 -25.46
N ASN A 193 -3.65 -8.56 -26.29
CA ASN A 193 -3.42 -9.77 -27.09
C ASN A 193 -3.11 -11.04 -26.29
N LYS A 194 -3.56 -11.13 -25.03
CA LYS A 194 -3.45 -12.33 -24.20
C LYS A 194 -4.77 -13.06 -24.10
N ASP A 195 -4.72 -14.36 -24.36
CA ASP A 195 -5.91 -15.22 -24.36
C ASP A 195 -5.91 -16.10 -23.10
N PRO A 196 -6.91 -15.98 -22.20
CA PRO A 196 -7.01 -16.83 -21.01
C PRO A 196 -7.16 -18.33 -21.33
N ASN A 197 -7.53 -18.68 -22.57
CA ASN A 197 -7.60 -20.06 -23.02
C ASN A 197 -6.22 -20.63 -23.42
N LYS A 198 -5.19 -19.79 -23.57
CA LYS A 198 -3.83 -20.22 -23.91
C LYS A 198 -2.95 -20.30 -22.68
N ASP A 199 -2.49 -21.51 -22.38
CA ASP A 199 -1.57 -21.85 -21.29
C ASP A 199 -0.34 -20.92 -21.22
N SER A 200 0.29 -20.64 -22.38
CA SER A 200 1.45 -19.76 -22.48
C SER A 200 1.17 -18.30 -22.10
N ASP A 201 -0.08 -17.86 -22.19
CA ASP A 201 -0.50 -16.50 -21.87
C ASP A 201 -0.94 -16.34 -20.41
N VAL A 202 -1.38 -17.41 -19.73
CA VAL A 202 -1.94 -17.36 -18.37
C VAL A 202 -1.04 -16.61 -17.38
N LYS A 203 0.28 -16.83 -17.45
CA LYS A 203 1.26 -16.18 -16.54
C LYS A 203 1.33 -14.65 -16.74
N LYS A 204 0.99 -14.15 -17.93
CA LYS A 204 1.13 -12.75 -18.35
C LYS A 204 -0.21 -12.07 -18.68
N LEU A 205 -1.32 -12.62 -18.20
CA LEU A 205 -2.67 -12.07 -18.45
C LEU A 205 -2.85 -10.66 -17.89
N PHE A 206 -2.29 -10.40 -16.71
CA PHE A 206 -2.40 -9.11 -16.06
C PHE A 206 -1.29 -8.17 -16.53
N LYS A 207 -1.64 -6.89 -16.72
CA LYS A 207 -0.66 -5.83 -16.94
C LYS A 207 0.33 -5.77 -15.77
N HIS A 208 1.55 -5.33 -16.06
CA HIS A 208 2.49 -5.04 -15.00
C HIS A 208 1.99 -3.86 -14.16
N PHE A 209 2.25 -3.92 -12.84
CA PHE A 209 1.86 -2.86 -11.92
C PHE A 209 2.36 -1.48 -12.36
N ARG A 210 3.60 -1.41 -12.89
CA ARG A 210 4.18 -0.17 -13.43
C ARG A 210 3.30 0.46 -14.52
N ASP A 211 2.72 -0.35 -15.39
CA ASP A 211 1.90 0.16 -16.50
C ASP A 211 0.59 0.74 -15.95
N LEU A 212 -0.06 0.03 -15.01
CA LEU A 212 -1.24 0.53 -14.31
C LEU A 212 -0.98 1.84 -13.55
N LEU A 213 0.20 1.96 -12.94
CA LEU A 213 0.62 3.15 -12.23
C LEU A 213 0.81 4.34 -13.17
N VAL A 214 1.50 4.15 -14.31
CA VAL A 214 1.72 5.19 -15.32
C VAL A 214 0.40 5.69 -15.92
N GLU A 215 -0.58 4.80 -16.09
CA GLU A 215 -1.93 5.15 -16.55
C GLU A 215 -2.70 6.01 -15.53
N ALA A 216 -2.51 5.75 -14.22
CA ALA A 216 -3.27 6.38 -13.15
C ALA A 216 -2.69 7.75 -12.73
N MET A 217 -1.36 7.87 -12.60
CA MET A 217 -0.70 9.06 -12.03
C MET A 217 -1.04 10.42 -12.67
N PRO A 218 -1.19 10.56 -14.01
CA PRO A 218 -1.52 11.85 -14.62
C PRO A 218 -2.90 12.40 -14.21
N LYS A 219 -3.78 11.54 -13.69
CA LYS A 219 -5.15 11.88 -13.30
C LYS A 219 -5.29 12.07 -11.79
N MET A 220 -4.21 11.91 -11.03
CA MET A 220 -4.17 12.17 -9.58
C MET A 220 -3.90 13.65 -9.31
N THR A 221 -4.41 14.15 -8.19
CA THR A 221 -4.04 15.46 -7.63
C THR A 221 -2.55 15.50 -7.30
N ASP A 222 -1.96 16.69 -7.20
CA ASP A 222 -0.51 16.83 -7.01
C ASP A 222 -0.02 16.21 -5.70
N GLY A 223 -0.76 16.37 -4.58
CA GLY A 223 -0.43 15.73 -3.29
C GLY A 223 -0.46 14.19 -3.35
N LEU A 224 -1.48 13.62 -4.00
CA LEU A 224 -1.55 12.17 -4.20
C LEU A 224 -0.45 11.65 -5.13
N ARG A 225 -0.11 12.43 -6.17
CA ARG A 225 0.99 12.07 -7.08
C ARG A 225 2.33 12.07 -6.36
N GLU A 226 2.56 13.02 -5.46
CA GLU A 226 3.74 13.05 -4.60
C GLU A 226 3.84 11.80 -3.71
N MET A 227 2.78 11.50 -2.97
CA MET A 227 2.72 10.31 -2.11
C MET A 227 3.04 9.02 -2.87
N VAL A 228 2.45 8.88 -4.04
CA VAL A 228 2.61 7.71 -4.91
C VAL A 228 4.02 7.66 -5.49
N GLY A 229 4.56 8.79 -5.94
CA GLY A 229 5.91 8.89 -6.48
C GLY A 229 7.00 8.50 -5.49
N GLU A 230 6.90 8.99 -4.25
CA GLU A 230 7.82 8.59 -3.18
C GLU A 230 7.67 7.10 -2.80
N SER A 231 6.43 6.62 -2.70
CA SER A 231 6.14 5.23 -2.36
C SER A 231 6.64 4.27 -3.45
N TYR A 232 6.55 4.66 -4.72
CA TYR A 232 7.04 3.85 -5.84
C TYR A 232 8.57 3.72 -5.85
N GLN A 233 9.30 4.74 -5.42
CA GLN A 233 10.74 4.63 -5.31
C GLN A 233 11.14 3.54 -4.32
N LEU A 234 10.45 3.47 -3.18
CA LEU A 234 10.66 2.43 -2.17
C LEU A 234 10.20 1.06 -2.68
N TYR A 235 9.09 1.01 -3.44
CA TYR A 235 8.63 -0.19 -4.15
C TYR A 235 9.71 -0.75 -5.08
N ALA A 236 10.35 0.10 -5.89
CA ALA A 236 11.37 -0.32 -6.86
C ALA A 236 12.65 -0.83 -6.19
N GLU A 237 12.92 -0.40 -4.95
CA GLU A 237 14.03 -0.90 -4.13
C GLU A 237 13.70 -2.24 -3.43
N THR A 238 12.43 -2.66 -3.39
CA THR A 238 12.00 -3.89 -2.71
C THR A 238 11.81 -5.02 -3.71
N SER A 239 12.63 -6.07 -3.61
CA SER A 239 12.49 -7.29 -4.42
C SER A 239 11.08 -7.89 -4.33
N GLU A 240 10.56 -8.40 -5.44
CA GLU A 240 9.34 -9.22 -5.50
C GLU A 240 9.46 -10.53 -4.71
N VAL A 241 10.70 -11.02 -4.57
CA VAL A 241 11.05 -12.27 -3.91
C VAL A 241 12.01 -11.88 -2.80
N VAL A 242 11.49 -11.65 -1.60
CA VAL A 242 12.33 -11.18 -0.49
C VAL A 242 13.17 -12.35 0.03
N HIS A 243 14.36 -12.53 -0.53
CA HIS A 243 15.45 -13.16 0.18
C HIS A 243 15.97 -12.12 1.19
N GLY A 244 15.88 -12.44 2.49
CA GLY A 244 16.12 -11.55 3.64
C GLY A 244 17.51 -10.89 3.74
N PHE A 245 18.33 -10.98 2.71
CA PHE A 245 19.60 -10.25 2.59
C PHE A 245 19.49 -8.92 1.85
N SER A 246 18.40 -8.66 1.14
CA SER A 246 18.18 -7.39 0.42
C SER A 246 17.01 -6.62 1.02
N GLY A 247 17.23 -6.07 2.22
CA GLY A 247 16.59 -4.80 2.61
C GLY A 247 17.01 -3.69 1.63
N GLY A 248 16.47 -2.47 1.77
CA GLY A 248 16.85 -1.37 0.89
C GLY A 248 18.39 -1.22 0.76
N PRO A 249 18.92 -0.81 -0.42
CA PRO A 249 20.37 -0.81 -0.68
C PRO A 249 21.18 0.06 0.29
N ASN A 250 20.51 0.97 1.00
CA ASN A 250 21.08 1.82 2.04
C ASN A 250 20.28 1.65 3.34
N PHE A 251 20.65 0.65 4.14
CA PHE A 251 20.12 0.46 5.49
C PHE A 251 20.72 1.54 6.41
N ASN A 252 20.16 2.76 6.38
CA ASN A 252 20.63 3.85 7.25
C ASN A 252 19.95 3.80 8.62
N LEU A 253 20.62 3.04 9.46
CA LEU A 253 20.14 2.49 10.69
C LEU A 253 20.06 3.47 11.87
N ARG A 254 20.72 4.63 11.79
CA ARG A 254 20.79 5.58 12.92
C ARG A 254 19.48 6.31 13.23
N ASN A 255 18.49 6.27 12.33
CA ASN A 255 17.16 6.86 12.51
C ASN A 255 16.05 5.81 12.22
N TYR A 256 16.28 4.57 12.63
CA TYR A 256 15.45 3.42 12.27
C TYR A 256 13.96 3.66 12.60
N HIS A 257 13.65 4.10 13.82
CA HIS A 257 12.25 4.33 14.20
C HIS A 257 11.54 5.38 13.36
N GLN A 258 12.25 6.42 12.94
CA GLN A 258 11.69 7.46 12.08
C GLN A 258 11.40 6.90 10.68
N GLU A 259 12.31 6.11 10.11
CA GLU A 259 12.12 5.49 8.80
C GLU A 259 10.89 4.56 8.80
N ILE A 260 10.80 3.67 9.79
CA ILE A 260 9.66 2.75 9.93
C ILE A 260 8.34 3.51 10.09
N THR A 261 8.30 4.50 11.00
CA THR A 261 7.09 5.32 11.18
C THR A 261 6.71 6.04 9.89
N ALA A 262 7.68 6.53 9.12
CA ALA A 262 7.42 7.20 7.84
C ALA A 262 6.91 6.22 6.76
N LEU A 263 7.33 4.95 6.75
CA LEU A 263 6.78 3.92 5.87
C LEU A 263 5.30 3.65 6.18
N TYR A 264 4.96 3.52 7.46
CA TYR A 264 3.57 3.35 7.88
C TYR A 264 2.74 4.60 7.62
N ALA A 265 3.29 5.81 7.85
CA ALA A 265 2.58 7.06 7.56
C ALA A 265 2.15 7.14 6.09
N ARG A 266 3.06 6.80 5.15
CA ARG A 266 2.73 6.68 3.72
C ARG A 266 1.65 5.64 3.46
N SER A 267 1.78 4.46 4.08
CA SER A 267 0.79 3.39 3.98
C SER A 267 -0.59 3.84 4.44
N ALA A 268 -0.68 4.62 5.52
CA ALA A 268 -1.93 5.17 6.04
C ALA A 268 -2.53 6.24 5.13
N VAL A 269 -1.73 7.12 4.52
CA VAL A 269 -2.23 8.08 3.52
C VAL A 269 -2.83 7.35 2.31
N LEU A 270 -2.13 6.33 1.80
CA LEU A 270 -2.65 5.48 0.72
C LEU A 270 -3.93 4.74 1.16
N ALA A 271 -3.95 4.19 2.38
CA ALA A 271 -5.11 3.49 2.95
C ALA A 271 -6.35 4.39 3.08
N SER A 272 -6.17 5.64 3.50
CA SER A 272 -7.27 6.60 3.56
C SER A 272 -7.90 6.85 2.19
N ASN A 273 -7.06 6.97 1.15
CA ASN A 273 -7.56 7.14 -0.21
C ASN A 273 -8.17 5.85 -0.77
N ILE A 274 -7.62 4.68 -0.41
CA ILE A 274 -8.27 3.39 -0.70
C ILE A 274 -9.67 3.38 -0.11
N LEU A 275 -9.86 3.76 1.15
CA LEU A 275 -11.18 3.82 1.79
C LEU A 275 -12.15 4.73 1.01
N LYS A 276 -11.71 5.94 0.61
CA LYS A 276 -12.51 6.84 -0.24
C LYS A 276 -12.93 6.16 -1.55
N TYR A 277 -12.02 5.42 -2.18
CA TYR A 277 -12.33 4.71 -3.43
C TYR A 277 -13.24 3.50 -3.22
N LEU A 278 -13.10 2.78 -2.11
CA LEU A 278 -14.00 1.68 -1.75
C LEU A 278 -15.44 2.16 -1.56
N VAL A 279 -15.64 3.35 -0.97
CA VAL A 279 -16.97 3.97 -0.85
C VAL A 279 -17.59 4.23 -2.23
N VAL A 280 -16.81 4.73 -3.19
CA VAL A 280 -17.28 4.97 -4.57
C VAL A 280 -17.53 3.66 -5.32
N ILE A 281 -16.69 2.66 -5.10
CA ILE A 281 -16.82 1.33 -5.72
C ILE A 281 -18.13 0.68 -5.27
N GLY A 282 -18.39 0.68 -3.96
CA GLY A 282 -19.49 -0.02 -3.30
C GLY A 282 -20.69 0.83 -2.92
N ASP A 283 -20.93 1.98 -3.55
CA ASP A 283 -21.95 2.95 -3.09
C ASP A 283 -23.33 2.33 -2.85
N ASN A 284 -23.74 1.39 -3.71
CA ASN A 284 -25.01 0.66 -3.61
C ASN A 284 -24.95 -0.59 -2.70
N GLN A 285 -23.76 -1.02 -2.30
CA GLN A 285 -23.51 -2.21 -1.48
C GLN A 285 -23.26 -1.86 -0.02
N ILE A 286 -22.84 -0.62 0.26
CA ILE A 286 -22.57 -0.13 1.62
C ILE A 286 -23.87 0.44 2.20
N SER A 287 -24.48 -0.31 3.11
CA SER A 287 -25.74 0.05 3.76
C SER A 287 -25.64 1.21 4.76
N ASN A 288 -24.48 1.37 5.40
CA ASN A 288 -24.24 2.37 6.42
C ASN A 288 -23.87 3.73 5.77
N THR A 289 -24.74 4.73 5.89
CA THR A 289 -24.51 6.07 5.33
C THR A 289 -23.51 6.89 6.15
N GLU A 290 -23.52 6.75 7.48
CA GLU A 290 -22.62 7.48 8.39
C GLU A 290 -21.15 7.14 8.11
N ILE A 291 -20.83 5.87 7.83
CA ILE A 291 -19.45 5.48 7.49
C ILE A 291 -19.01 6.06 6.14
N LYS A 292 -19.92 6.15 5.15
CA LYS A 292 -19.63 6.77 3.86
C LYS A 292 -19.27 8.24 4.04
N GLU A 293 -20.08 8.96 4.82
CA GLU A 293 -19.85 10.37 5.14
C GLU A 293 -18.54 10.58 5.92
N ALA A 294 -18.27 9.73 6.93
CA ALA A 294 -17.06 9.81 7.73
C ALA A 294 -15.79 9.59 6.88
N ILE A 295 -15.79 8.59 6.00
CA ILE A 295 -14.67 8.31 5.08
C ILE A 295 -14.49 9.45 4.07
N ASN A 296 -15.58 9.97 3.50
CA ASN A 296 -15.53 11.09 2.56
C ASN A 296 -15.00 12.38 3.23
N GLY A 297 -15.22 12.54 4.53
CA GLY A 297 -14.71 13.64 5.33
C GLY A 297 -13.21 13.57 5.66
N LEU A 298 -12.50 12.48 5.33
CA LEU A 298 -11.09 12.33 5.64
C LEU A 298 -10.22 13.34 4.85
N ARG A 299 -9.50 14.18 5.58
CA ARG A 299 -8.52 15.14 5.04
C ARG A 299 -7.10 14.63 5.26
N THR A 300 -6.65 13.73 4.41
CA THR A 300 -5.35 13.05 4.55
C THR A 300 -4.73 12.81 3.17
N ASP A 301 -4.76 13.83 2.31
CA ASP A 301 -4.21 13.69 0.96
C ASP A 301 -2.67 13.86 0.95
N ASP A 302 -2.11 14.36 2.05
CA ASP A 302 -0.69 14.62 2.27
C ASP A 302 -0.16 13.95 3.56
N LEU A 303 1.17 13.84 3.67
CA LEU A 303 1.81 13.44 4.93
C LEU A 303 1.53 14.48 6.03
N PRO A 304 1.50 14.09 7.32
CA PRO A 304 1.51 15.05 8.40
C PRO A 304 2.70 16.02 8.26
N HIS A 305 2.51 17.31 8.58
CA HIS A 305 3.55 18.35 8.47
C HIS A 305 4.87 17.97 9.17
N SER A 306 4.83 17.14 10.22
CA SER A 306 6.01 16.61 10.91
C SER A 306 6.95 15.78 10.00
N PHE A 307 6.46 15.31 8.86
CA PHE A 307 7.22 14.55 7.86
C PHE A 307 7.52 15.35 6.60
N MET A 308 7.19 16.65 6.54
CA MET A 308 7.44 17.50 5.38
C MET A 308 8.57 18.49 5.66
N PHE A 309 9.30 18.85 4.61
CA PHE A 309 10.38 19.82 4.67
C PHE A 309 10.13 21.03 3.78
N GLU A 310 10.54 22.19 4.26
CA GLU A 310 10.50 23.46 3.55
C GLU A 310 11.91 24.02 3.32
N VAL A 311 12.06 24.93 2.35
CA VAL A 311 13.32 25.66 2.16
C VAL A 311 13.61 26.49 3.42
N GLY A 312 14.84 26.39 3.92
CA GLY A 312 15.28 26.99 5.18
C GLY A 312 15.20 26.06 6.39
N ASP A 313 14.55 24.89 6.27
CA ASP A 313 14.53 23.91 7.36
C ASP A 313 15.95 23.42 7.67
N LYS A 314 16.30 23.42 8.95
CA LYS A 314 17.51 22.78 9.47
C LYS A 314 17.27 21.28 9.55
N VAL A 315 18.21 20.50 9.02
CA VAL A 315 18.09 19.04 8.95
C VAL A 315 19.39 18.33 9.31
N LEU A 316 19.28 17.08 9.73
CA LEU A 316 20.38 16.12 9.73
C LEU A 316 20.31 15.27 8.46
N VAL A 317 21.36 15.34 7.66
CA VAL A 317 21.57 14.43 6.53
C VAL A 317 22.06 13.10 7.09
N LEU A 318 21.33 12.03 6.76
CA LEU A 318 21.60 10.67 7.23
C LEU A 318 21.73 10.55 8.75
N GLY A 319 21.11 11.47 9.51
CA GLY A 319 21.19 11.54 10.97
C GLY A 319 22.52 12.06 11.53
N GLN A 320 23.44 12.54 10.69
CA GLN A 320 24.82 12.83 11.10
C GLN A 320 25.20 14.28 10.89
N ILE A 321 24.95 14.80 9.69
CA ILE A 321 25.53 16.07 9.26
C ILE A 321 24.47 17.15 9.27
N LYS A 322 24.69 18.21 10.07
CA LYS A 322 23.80 19.37 10.08
C LYS A 322 23.86 20.08 8.74
N ALA A 323 22.69 20.27 8.14
CA ALA A 323 22.52 20.99 6.90
C ALA A 323 21.28 21.87 6.95
N GLU A 324 21.06 22.62 5.88
CA GLU A 324 19.89 23.44 5.66
C GLU A 324 19.34 23.16 4.26
N ILE A 325 18.03 23.02 4.13
CA ILE A 325 17.40 22.81 2.82
C ILE A 325 17.42 24.13 2.05
N THR A 326 17.99 24.10 0.86
CA THR A 326 18.17 25.28 0.00
C THR A 326 17.29 25.25 -1.24
N GLU A 327 16.89 24.06 -1.68
CA GLU A 327 16.05 23.89 -2.88
C GLU A 327 15.22 22.61 -2.73
N ILE A 328 14.03 22.60 -3.34
CA ILE A 328 13.18 21.42 -3.43
C ILE A 328 12.83 21.22 -4.91
N SER A 329 13.10 20.03 -5.44
CA SER A 329 12.78 19.65 -6.80
C SER A 329 11.76 18.52 -6.77
N GLN A 330 10.76 18.58 -7.65
CA GLN A 330 9.73 17.55 -7.79
C GLN A 330 9.73 17.02 -9.22
N SER A 331 9.81 15.70 -9.36
CA SER A 331 9.72 15.05 -10.66
C SER A 331 8.30 15.13 -11.24
N LYS A 332 8.15 14.92 -12.55
CA LYS A 332 6.85 14.78 -13.23
C LYS A 332 5.91 13.75 -12.55
N TYR A 333 6.49 12.75 -11.89
CA TYR A 333 5.78 11.67 -11.21
C TYR A 333 5.69 11.85 -9.69
N GLY A 334 5.95 13.06 -9.18
CA GLY A 334 5.70 13.43 -7.78
C GLY A 334 6.84 13.15 -6.81
N CYS A 335 7.85 12.35 -7.16
CA CYS A 335 9.01 12.13 -6.30
C CYS A 335 9.75 13.46 -6.03
N LYS A 336 9.87 13.85 -4.76
CA LYS A 336 10.61 15.03 -4.29
C LYS A 336 12.06 14.70 -3.94
N LYS A 337 12.94 15.66 -4.23
CA LYS A 337 14.32 15.71 -3.77
C LYS A 337 14.60 17.06 -3.13
N TYR A 338 15.43 17.05 -2.11
CA TYR A 338 15.77 18.18 -1.28
C TYR A 338 17.26 18.46 -1.44
N LYS A 339 17.59 19.67 -1.89
CA LYS A 339 18.97 20.13 -1.96
C LYS A 339 19.38 20.69 -0.62
N VAL A 340 20.51 20.24 -0.08
CA VAL A 340 20.99 20.68 1.22
C VAL A 340 22.32 21.44 1.12
N LYS A 341 22.50 22.40 2.01
CA LYS A 341 23.77 23.09 2.24
C LYS A 341 24.26 22.75 3.64
N TYR A 342 25.43 22.13 3.72
CA TYR A 342 26.04 21.73 4.99
C TYR A 342 26.44 22.95 5.84
N ASN A 343 26.07 22.92 7.13
CA ASN A 343 26.33 24.01 8.07
C ASN A 343 27.76 23.98 8.63
N ASP A 344 28.38 22.80 8.70
CA ASP A 344 29.77 22.61 9.12
C ASP A 344 30.50 21.72 8.11
N LYS A 345 31.66 22.18 7.63
CA LYS A 345 32.52 21.47 6.67
C LYS A 345 33.84 21.01 7.32
N ARG A 346 34.02 21.21 8.62
CA ARG A 346 35.31 20.97 9.29
C ARG A 346 35.36 19.58 9.91
N GLU A 347 36.44 18.87 9.59
CA GLU A 347 36.97 17.67 10.26
C GLU A 347 36.13 16.37 10.24
N ASP A 348 35.45 16.04 9.12
CA ASP A 348 35.09 14.64 8.89
C ASP A 348 35.18 14.23 7.42
N TRP A 349 35.65 13.02 7.18
CA TRP A 349 36.32 12.60 5.95
C TRP A 349 35.42 12.72 4.71
N SER A 350 35.84 13.59 3.80
CA SER A 350 35.07 14.14 2.67
C SER A 350 35.01 13.21 1.46
N TRP A 351 34.18 12.17 1.55
CA TRP A 351 33.72 11.42 0.37
C TRP A 351 32.20 11.62 0.12
N SER A 352 31.48 12.30 1.02
CA SER A 352 30.01 12.43 0.99
C SER A 352 29.46 13.84 0.69
N PHE A 353 30.29 14.88 0.65
CA PHE A 353 29.83 16.28 0.47
C PHE A 353 29.56 16.69 -0.99
N GLU A 354 29.87 15.85 -1.99
CA GLU A 354 29.52 16.11 -3.39
C GLU A 354 28.01 15.89 -3.65
N ARG A 355 27.38 15.05 -2.84
CA ARG A 355 25.96 14.78 -2.96
C ARG A 355 25.17 15.90 -2.28
N GLU A 356 24.52 16.73 -3.08
CA GLU A 356 23.70 17.83 -2.56
C GLU A 356 22.21 17.49 -2.51
N TRP A 357 21.75 16.47 -3.25
CA TRP A 357 20.34 16.10 -3.38
C TRP A 357 19.98 14.81 -2.64
N PHE A 358 18.98 14.92 -1.76
CA PHE A 358 18.54 13.87 -0.86
C PHE A 358 17.04 13.61 -0.98
N LEU A 359 16.63 12.39 -0.66
CA LEU A 359 15.23 11.98 -0.57
C LEU A 359 14.69 12.25 0.84
N LEU A 360 13.37 12.24 0.99
CA LEU A 360 12.73 12.46 2.28
C LEU A 360 13.24 11.48 3.36
N LYS A 361 13.49 10.22 3.01
CA LYS A 361 14.00 9.18 3.93
C LYS A 361 15.42 9.43 4.46
N GLU A 362 16.17 10.33 3.82
CA GLU A 362 17.58 10.58 4.13
C GLU A 362 17.77 11.83 5.01
N LEU A 363 16.68 12.51 5.36
CA LEU A 363 16.68 13.76 6.09
C LEU A 363 15.82 13.65 7.35
N THR A 364 16.30 14.29 8.42
CA THR A 364 15.58 14.41 9.69
C THR A 364 15.54 15.86 10.10
N LYS A 365 14.37 16.37 10.49
CA LYS A 365 14.22 17.75 10.96
C LYS A 365 14.95 17.94 12.29
N LEU A 366 15.70 19.05 12.42
CA LEU A 366 16.44 19.42 13.63
C LEU A 366 15.60 20.23 14.62
#